data_AF-D4JA28-F1
#
_entry.id   AF-D4JA28-F1
#
_cell.length_a   1.000
_cell.length_b   1.000
_cell.length_c   1.000
_cell.angle_alpha   90.00
_cell.angle_beta   90.00
_cell.angle_gamma   90.00
#
_symmetry.space_group_name_H-M   'P 1'
#
loop_
_entity.id
_entity.type
_entity.pdbx_description
1 polymer ?
#
loop_
_entity_poly.entity_id
_entity_poly.type
_entity_poly.pdbx_seq_one_letter_code
_entity_poly.pdbx_strand_id
1 'polypeptide(L)' 'MMQEKKVFLAGGLTPDNIEAAIQRMDVWGIDISSGVETDKKKDGSKILAAVQAVRRAGGNKQ' A
#
# COMPACT_ATOMS: atom_id res chain seq x y z
N MET A 1 15.40 12.67 21.84
CA MET A 1 14.79 11.44 21.29
C MET A 1 14.20 11.77 19.93
N MET A 2 14.54 11.05 18.88
CA MET A 2 13.97 11.26 17.55
C MET A 2 12.59 10.59 17.56
N GLN A 3 11.50 11.36 17.42
CA GLN A 3 10.17 10.77 17.26
C GLN A 3 10.15 9.95 15.98
N GLU A 4 9.72 8.69 16.08
CA GLU A 4 9.38 7.87 14.91
C GLU A 4 8.28 8.59 14.12
N LYS A 5 8.64 9.14 12.95
CA LYS A 5 7.66 9.80 12.09
C LYS A 5 6.86 8.73 11.37
N LYS A 6 5.56 8.68 11.65
CA LYS A 6 4.60 7.90 10.87
C LYS A 6 4.56 8.46 9.45
N VAL A 7 5.11 7.72 8.50
CA VAL A 7 5.14 8.10 7.08
C VAL A 7 4.15 7.28 6.27
N PHE A 8 3.57 7.92 5.26
CA PHE A 8 2.82 7.25 4.22
C PHE A 8 3.70 7.08 2.98
N LEU A 9 3.68 5.88 2.39
CA LEU A 9 4.31 5.62 1.11
C LEU A 9 3.30 5.84 -0.02
N ALA A 10 3.68 6.63 -1.01
CA ALA A 10 2.88 6.90 -2.20
C ALA A 10 3.75 6.81 -3.46
N GLY A 11 3.09 6.77 -4.62
CA GLY A 11 3.75 6.80 -5.93
C GLY A 11 4.00 5.41 -6.53
N GLY A 12 3.33 5.12 -7.65
CA GLY A 12 3.57 3.90 -8.42
C GLY A 12 3.14 2.57 -7.76
N LEU A 13 2.43 2.62 -6.63
CA LEU A 13 1.96 1.41 -5.95
C LEU A 13 0.83 0.74 -6.73
N THR A 14 0.90 -0.58 -6.85
CA THR A 14 -0.09 -1.46 -7.48
C THR A 14 -0.32 -2.68 -6.59
N PRO A 15 -1.43 -3.44 -6.75
CA PRO A 15 -1.65 -4.68 -6.00
C PRO A 15 -0.46 -5.64 -6.01
N ASP A 16 0.32 -5.66 -7.10
CA ASP A 16 1.43 -6.59 -7.30
C ASP A 16 2.72 -6.18 -6.55
N ASN A 17 2.90 -4.90 -6.22
CA ASN A 17 4.14 -4.39 -5.62
C ASN A 17 4.02 -3.93 -4.16
N ILE A 18 2.79 -3.82 -3.64
CA ILE A 18 2.52 -3.34 -2.26
C ILE A 18 3.28 -4.16 -1.22
N GLU A 19 3.28 -5.49 -1.33
CA GLU A 19 3.92 -6.37 -0.34
C GLU A 19 5.42 -6.12 -0.27
N ALA A 20 6.09 -6.09 -1.43
CA ALA A 20 7.52 -5.82 -1.50
C ALA A 20 7.86 -4.39 -1.04
N ALA A 21 6.99 -3.41 -1.30
CA ALA A 21 7.18 -2.03 -0.87
C ALA A 21 7.11 -1.89 0.66
N ILE A 22 6.07 -2.47 1.28
CA ILE A 22 5.90 -2.47 2.75
C ILE A 22 7.00 -3.26 3.44
N GLN A 23 7.47 -4.39 2.89
CA GLN A 23 8.54 -5.18 3.49
C GLN A 23 9.90 -4.47 3.48
N ARG A 24 10.14 -3.60 2.49
CA ARG A 24 11.41 -2.85 2.35
C ARG A 24 11.43 -1.54 3.13
N MET A 25 10.27 -1.00 3.48
CA MET A 25 10.14 0.33 4.09
C MET A 25 9.30 0.25 5.36
N ASP A 26 9.81 0.80 6.46
CA ASP A 26 9.03 0.90 7.69
C ASP A 26 8.05 2.07 7.60
N VAL A 27 6.89 1.79 7.01
CA VAL A 27 5.84 2.77 6.70
C VAL A 27 4.65 2.56 7.61
N TRP A 28 3.99 3.65 7.99
CA TRP A 28 2.77 3.59 8.79
C TRP A 28 1.56 3.25 7.92
N GLY A 29 1.57 3.68 6.67
CA GLY A 29 0.49 3.42 5.71
C GLY A 29 0.92 3.64 4.27
N ILE A 30 0.00 3.40 3.35
CA ILE A 30 0.21 3.63 1.92
C ILE A 30 -0.93 4.47 1.33
N ASP A 31 -0.62 5.26 0.31
CA ASP A 31 -1.59 6.02 -0.48
C ASP A 31 -1.47 5.63 -1.97
N ILE A 32 -2.60 5.23 -2.57
CA ILE A 32 -2.66 4.69 -3.92
C ILE A 32 -3.70 5.45 -4.73
N SER A 33 -3.28 6.00 -5.88
CA SER A 33 -4.19 6.58 -6.86
C SER A 33 -4.30 5.70 -8.12
N SER A 34 -3.40 5.85 -9.10
CA SER A 34 -3.53 5.24 -10.42
C SER A 34 -3.38 3.71 -10.45
N GLY A 35 -2.67 3.11 -9.49
CA GLY A 35 -2.45 1.66 -9.48
C GLY A 35 -3.68 0.81 -9.20
N VAL A 36 -4.81 1.44 -8.83
CA VAL A 36 -6.12 0.78 -8.67
C VAL A 36 -7.15 1.28 -9.68
N GLU A 37 -6.72 1.88 -10.77
CA GLU A 37 -7.59 2.35 -11.84
C GLU A 37 -7.63 1.39 -13.03
N THR A 38 -8.77 1.34 -13.70
CA THR A 38 -8.98 0.79 -15.05
C THR A 38 -9.70 1.87 -15.85
N ASP A 39 -9.18 2.23 -17.02
CA ASP A 39 -9.71 3.31 -17.86
C ASP A 39 -9.98 4.64 -17.12
N LYS A 40 -9.02 5.04 -16.27
CA LYS A 40 -9.07 6.26 -15.43
C LYS A 40 -10.23 6.29 -14.43
N LYS A 41 -10.87 5.14 -14.16
CA LYS A 41 -11.88 4.96 -13.12
C LYS A 41 -11.37 4.01 -12.07
N LYS A 42 -11.74 4.23 -10.81
CA LYS A 42 -11.41 3.33 -9.71
C LYS A 42 -12.04 1.97 -9.95
N ASP A 43 -11.20 0.94 -9.94
CA ASP A 43 -11.59 -0.45 -10.16
C ASP A 43 -11.74 -1.16 -8.81
N GLY A 44 -12.95 -1.59 -8.49
CA GLY A 44 -13.26 -2.23 -7.21
C GLY A 44 -12.45 -3.51 -6.96
N SER A 45 -12.17 -4.28 -8.00
CA SER A 45 -11.38 -5.51 -7.91
C SER A 45 -9.91 -5.19 -7.59
N LYS A 46 -9.34 -4.17 -8.22
CA LYS A 46 -7.98 -3.72 -7.92
C LYS A 46 -7.86 -3.11 -6.52
N ILE A 47 -8.86 -2.35 -6.08
CA ILE A 47 -8.92 -1.84 -4.70
C ILE A 47 -8.90 -3.00 -3.70
N LEU A 48 -9.77 -4.00 -3.91
CA LEU A 48 -9.83 -5.16 -3.02
C LEU A 48 -8.50 -5.93 -3.01
N ALA A 49 -7.88 -6.14 -4.17
CA ALA A 49 -6.58 -6.79 -4.29
C ALA A 49 -5.48 -6.00 -3.55
N ALA A 50 -5.47 -4.66 -3.66
CA ALA A 50 -4.53 -3.81 -2.92
C ALA A 50 -4.71 -3.92 -1.40
N VAL A 51 -5.95 -3.89 -0.90
CA VAL A 51 -6.23 -4.06 0.54
C VAL A 51 -5.78 -5.44 1.02
N GLN A 52 -6.01 -6.49 0.23
CA GLN A 52 -5.55 -7.84 0.57
C GLN A 52 -4.01 -7.92 0.60
N ALA A 53 -3.31 -7.28 -0.34
CA ALA A 53 -1.85 -7.21 -0.36
C ALA A 53 -1.31 -6.51 0.90
N VAL A 54 -1.90 -5.38 1.31
CA VAL A 54 -1.56 -4.71 2.58
C VAL A 54 -1.74 -5.64 3.78
N ARG A 55 -2.86 -6.37 3.85
CA ARG A 55 -3.13 -7.30 4.95
C ARG A 55 -2.15 -8.46 5.00
N ARG A 56 -1.73 -9.00 3.85
CA ARG A 56 -0.69 -10.04 3.78
C ARG A 56 0.67 -9.51 4.24
N ALA A 57 1.01 -8.27 3.86
CA ALA A 57 2.26 -7.63 4.26
C ALA A 57 2.31 -7.25 5.75
N GLY A 58 1.19 -6.74 6.29
CA GLY A 58 1.10 -6.19 7.64
C GLY A 58 0.58 -7.15 8.71
N GLY A 59 0.25 -8.40 8.35
CA GLY A 59 -0.43 -9.38 9.22
C GLY A 59 0.24 -9.72 10.55
N ASN A 60 1.42 -9.19 10.87
CA ASN A 60 2.18 -9.45 12.10
C ASN A 60 2.74 -8.19 12.80
N LYS A 61 2.21 -6.99 12.55
CA LYS A 61 2.58 -5.79 13.34
C LYS A 61 1.37 -5.28 14.14
N GLN A 62 1.09 -5.91 15.27
CA GLN A 62 0.28 -5.35 16.36
C GLN A 62 1.21 -4.94 17.50
#